data_AF-A0A365T8R2-F1
#
_entry.id   AF-A0A365T8R2-F1
#
_cell.length_a   1.000
_cell.length_b   1.000
_cell.length_c   1.000
_cell.angle_alpha   90.00
_cell.angle_beta   90.00
_cell.angle_gamma   90.00
#
_symmetry.space_group_name_H-M   'P 1'
#
loop_
_entity.id
_entity.type
_entity.pdbx_description
1 polymer ?
#
loop_
_entity_poly.entity_id
_entity_poly.type
_entity_poly.pdbx_seq_one_letter_code
_entity_poly.pdbx_strand_id
1 'polypeptide(L)'
;MKRLIIHGDPGIRKNAVIDYDGGERVCFSINRQGDWHGPDEPQLWCVIGTEDERDDFERRNYVPHFLDTESIDAEALEIVRRADETAVS
;
A
#
# COMPACT_ATOMS: atom_id res chain seq x y z
N MET A 1 -9.12 -1.61 6.36
CA MET A 1 -7.82 -1.96 5.74
C MET A 1 -8.08 -2.89 4.58
N LYS A 2 -7.27 -2.79 3.52
CA LYS A 2 -7.29 -3.68 2.34
C LYS A 2 -5.87 -4.12 1.99
N ARG A 3 -5.76 -5.18 1.21
CA ARG A 3 -4.52 -5.56 0.53
C ARG A 3 -4.56 -5.04 -0.90
N LEU A 4 -3.69 -4.09 -1.22
CA LEU A 4 -3.54 -3.58 -2.58
C LEU A 4 -2.30 -4.17 -3.22
N ILE A 5 -2.47 -4.89 -4.33
CA ILE A 5 -1.37 -5.42 -5.14
C ILE A 5 -1.12 -4.46 -6.30
N ILE A 6 0.06 -3.85 -6.31
CA ILE A 6 0.46 -2.95 -7.40
C ILE A 6 1.33 -3.74 -8.37
N HIS A 7 0.99 -3.74 -9.65
CA HIS A 7 1.81 -4.28 -10.73
C HIS A 7 2.77 -3.21 -11.22
N GLY A 8 4.08 -3.44 -11.10
CA GLY A 8 5.13 -2.44 -11.34
C GLY A 8 5.61 -1.73 -10.08
N ASP A 9 6.43 -0.68 -10.25
CA ASP A 9 6.98 0.12 -9.14
C ASP A 9 6.68 1.62 -9.32
N PRO A 10 5.64 2.15 -8.65
CA PRO A 10 5.32 3.59 -8.69
C PRO A 10 6.21 4.42 -7.75
N GLY A 11 7.22 3.82 -7.10
CA GLY A 11 8.05 4.50 -6.12
C GLY A 11 7.40 4.70 -4.75
N ILE A 12 6.25 4.06 -4.49
CA ILE A 12 5.57 4.12 -3.19
C ILE A 12 6.43 3.52 -2.06
N ARG A 13 6.30 4.09 -0.86
CA ARG A 13 6.99 3.65 0.36
C ARG A 13 6.00 3.56 1.53
N LYS A 14 6.41 2.87 2.59
CA LYS A 14 5.65 2.83 3.86
C LYS A 14 5.38 4.25 4.36
N ASN A 15 4.17 4.52 4.85
CA ASN A 15 3.64 5.82 5.27
C ASN A 15 3.34 6.84 4.17
N ALA A 16 3.45 6.46 2.89
CA ALA A 16 2.91 7.28 1.80
C ALA A 16 1.37 7.31 1.85
N VAL A 17 0.78 8.40 1.36
CA VAL A 17 -0.67 8.57 1.17
C VAL A 17 -0.98 8.49 -0.31
N ILE A 18 -1.95 7.66 -0.67
CA ILE A 18 -2.45 7.46 -2.04
C ILE A 18 -3.92 7.86 -2.15
N ASP A 19 -4.37 8.26 -3.33
CA ASP A 19 -5.80 8.33 -3.63
C ASP A 19 -6.24 6.97 -4.19
N TYR A 20 -7.14 6.30 -3.47
CA TYR A 20 -7.59 4.97 -3.83
C TYR A 20 -8.99 4.71 -3.29
N ASP A 21 -9.88 4.15 -4.13
CA ASP A 21 -11.25 3.81 -3.75
C ASP A 21 -12.03 5.03 -3.22
N GLY A 22 -11.92 6.15 -3.95
CA GLY A 22 -12.66 7.39 -3.70
C GLY A 22 -12.18 8.22 -2.50
N GLY A 23 -10.93 8.04 -2.06
CA GLY A 23 -10.34 8.91 -1.06
C GLY A 23 -8.94 8.48 -0.60
N GLU A 24 -8.38 9.24 0.34
CA GLU A 24 -7.02 9.00 0.82
C GLU A 24 -6.90 7.68 1.60
N ARG A 25 -5.82 6.95 1.32
CA ARG A 25 -5.40 5.75 2.06
C ARG A 25 -3.92 5.84 2.37
N VAL A 26 -3.52 5.36 3.55
CA VAL A 26 -2.13 5.28 3.97
C VAL A 26 -1.58 3.88 3.70
N CYS A 27 -0.38 3.82 3.12
CA CYS A 27 0.36 2.58 2.94
C CYS A 27 1.05 2.16 4.24
N PHE A 28 0.43 1.27 5.01
CA PHE A 28 0.95 0.81 6.31
C PHE A 28 2.10 -0.18 6.20
N SER A 29 2.10 -1.02 5.16
CA SER A 29 3.20 -1.93 4.87
C SER A 29 3.31 -2.18 3.38
N ILE A 30 4.50 -2.60 2.95
CA ILE A 30 4.81 -2.91 1.56
C ILE A 30 5.77 -4.10 1.52
N ASN A 31 5.47 -5.07 0.66
CA ASN A 31 6.36 -6.20 0.37
C ASN A 31 6.56 -6.30 -1.14
N ARG A 32 7.81 -6.31 -1.59
CA ARG A 32 8.15 -6.49 -3.00
C ARG A 32 8.23 -7.98 -3.32
N GLN A 33 7.56 -8.39 -4.40
CA GLN A 33 7.46 -9.76 -4.85
C GLN A 33 7.99 -9.90 -6.28
N GLY A 34 8.53 -11.08 -6.60
CA GLY A 34 8.91 -11.45 -7.97
C GLY A 34 10.38 -11.23 -8.34
N ASP A 35 11.27 -10.88 -7.41
CA ASP A 35 12.65 -10.48 -7.75
C ASP A 35 13.58 -11.60 -8.29
N TRP A 36 13.27 -12.88 -8.07
CA TRP A 36 14.13 -14.01 -8.47
C TRP A 36 13.49 -14.95 -9.51
N HIS A 37 12.17 -15.16 -9.44
CA HIS A 37 11.36 -15.95 -10.40
C HIS A 37 9.95 -15.35 -10.52
N GLY A 38 9.88 -14.07 -10.87
CA GLY A 38 8.62 -13.34 -11.01
C GLY A 38 8.31 -12.95 -12.46
N PRO A 39 7.21 -12.19 -12.65
CA PRO A 39 6.91 -11.54 -13.91
C PRO A 39 7.98 -10.52 -14.30
N ASP A 40 7.89 -9.99 -15.53
CA ASP A 40 8.85 -9.00 -16.07
C ASP A 40 8.92 -7.72 -15.21
N GLU A 41 7.82 -7.40 -14.51
CA GLU A 41 7.73 -6.31 -13.56
C GLU A 41 7.46 -6.83 -12.13
N PRO A 42 7.97 -6.14 -11.09
CA PRO A 42 7.71 -6.53 -9.70
C PRO A 42 6.23 -6.38 -9.34
N GLN A 43 5.82 -7.05 -8.27
CA GLN A 43 4.54 -6.75 -7.62
C GLN A 43 4.78 -6.20 -6.22
N LEU A 44 4.14 -5.08 -5.88
CA LEU A 44 4.19 -4.51 -4.53
C LEU A 44 2.90 -4.83 -3.79
N TRP A 45 3.01 -5.67 -2.76
CA TRP A 45 1.88 -6.06 -1.93
C TRP A 45 1.80 -5.13 -0.73
N CYS A 46 0.83 -4.23 -0.77
CA CYS A 46 0.63 -3.21 0.25
C CYS A 46 -0.54 -3.56 1.16
N VAL A 47 -0.43 -3.21 2.45
CA VAL A 47 -1.61 -3.07 3.32
C VAL A 47 -1.92 -1.59 3.39
N ILE A 48 -3.12 -1.23 2.94
CA ILE A 48 -3.60 0.16 2.91
C ILE A 48 -4.81 0.33 3.82
N GLY A 49 -5.01 1.51 4.38
CA GLY A 49 -6.18 1.83 5.21
C GLY A 49 -6.35 3.33 5.41
N THR A 50 -7.42 3.74 6.08
CA THR A 50 -7.57 5.14 6.51
C THR A 50 -6.69 5.40 7.74
N GLU A 51 -6.40 6.67 8.05
CA GLU A 51 -5.55 6.99 9.21
C GLU A 51 -6.15 6.47 10.54
N ASP A 52 -7.48 6.45 10.67
CA ASP A 52 -8.18 5.91 11.84
C ASP A 52 -7.92 4.40 12.06
N GLU A 53 -7.55 3.66 11.00
CA GLU A 53 -7.24 2.22 11.07
C GLU A 53 -5.78 1.93 11.46
N ARG A 54 -4.96 2.96 11.68
CA ARG A 54 -3.53 2.80 12.02
C ARG A 54 -3.31 2.02 13.31
N ASP A 55 -4.06 2.33 14.37
CA ASP A 55 -3.89 1.64 15.66
C ASP A 55 -4.21 0.14 15.52
N ASP A 56 -5.24 -0.20 14.75
CA ASP A 56 -5.59 -1.60 14.45
C ASP A 56 -4.50 -2.29 13.64
N PHE A 57 -3.90 -1.61 12.67
CA PHE A 57 -2.74 -2.14 11.94
C PHE A 57 -1.55 -2.40 12.88
N GLU A 58 -1.17 -1.41 13.69
CA GLU A 58 0.01 -1.44 14.56
C GLU A 58 -0.12 -2.49 15.67
N ARG A 59 -1.31 -2.60 16.27
CA ARG A 59 -1.63 -3.62 17.29
C ARG A 59 -1.97 -4.97 16.70
N ARG A 60 -2.05 -5.08 15.38
CA ARG A 60 -2.46 -6.30 14.65
C ARG A 60 -3.86 -6.79 15.07
N ASN A 61 -4.79 -5.86 15.27
CA ASN A 61 -6.20 -6.13 15.54
C ASN A 61 -6.98 -6.53 14.27
N TYR A 62 -6.36 -7.33 13.40
CA TYR A 62 -6.97 -7.81 12.17
C TYR A 62 -6.35 -9.14 11.78
N VAL A 63 -7.06 -9.91 10.96
CA VAL A 63 -6.54 -11.15 10.38
C VAL A 63 -6.09 -10.86 8.96
N PRO A 64 -4.78 -10.94 8.64
CA PRO A 64 -4.28 -10.58 7.30
C PRO A 64 -4.97 -11.31 6.15
N HIS A 65 -5.36 -12.58 6.37
CA HIS A 65 -6.05 -13.40 5.37
C HIS A 65 -7.49 -12.96 5.07
N PHE A 66 -8.11 -12.14 5.93
CA PHE A 66 -9.47 -11.63 5.74
C PHE A 66 -9.51 -10.22 5.13
N LEU A 67 -8.37 -9.63 4.82
CA LEU A 67 -8.35 -8.36 4.10
C LEU A 67 -8.82 -8.57 2.66
N ASP A 68 -9.79 -7.76 2.24
CA ASP A 68 -10.18 -7.65 0.83
C ASP A 68 -8.94 -7.32 0.00
N THR A 69 -8.78 -8.03 -1.11
CA THR A 69 -7.62 -7.92 -1.98
C THR A 69 -8.03 -7.36 -3.34
N GLU A 70 -7.37 -6.30 -3.76
CA GLU A 70 -7.56 -5.63 -5.04
C GLU A 70 -6.20 -5.41 -5.71
N SER A 71 -6.21 -5.10 -7.01
CA SER A 71 -4.98 -4.81 -7.76
C SER A 71 -5.12 -3.62 -8.69
N ILE A 72 -3.99 -2.97 -8.95
CA ILE A 72 -3.88 -1.79 -9.81
C ILE A 72 -2.50 -1.77 -10.51
N ASP A 73 -2.42 -1.15 -11.68
CA ASP A 73 -1.14 -0.89 -12.35
C ASP A 73 -0.44 0.29 -11.70
N ALA A 74 0.90 0.25 -11.62
CA ALA A 74 1.72 1.31 -11.03
C ALA A 74 1.45 2.68 -11.67
N GLU A 75 1.22 2.71 -12.98
CA GLU A 75 0.95 3.92 -13.76
C GLU A 75 -0.39 4.58 -13.43
N ALA A 76 -1.35 3.81 -12.91
CA ALA A 76 -2.67 4.29 -12.54
C ALA A 76 -2.77 4.72 -11.07
N LEU A 77 -1.72 4.49 -10.26
CA LEU A 77 -1.72 4.82 -8.84
C LEU A 77 -1.30 6.28 -8.61
N GLU A 78 -2.18 7.04 -7.95
CA GLU A 78 -1.88 8.41 -7.54
C GLU A 78 -1.30 8.45 -6.11
N ILE A 79 -0.08 8.96 -5.97
CA ILE A 79 0.56 9.22 -4.66
C ILE A 79 0.34 10.69 -4.31
N VAL A 80 -0.52 10.94 -3.32
CA VAL A 80 -0.89 12.28 -2.85
C VAL A 80 0.20 12.88 -1.97
N ARG A 81 0.80 12.07 -1.09
CA ARG A 81 1.91 12.48 -0.20
C ARG A 81 2.96 11.39 -0.10
N ARG A 82 4.23 11.78 -0.21
CA ARG A 82 5.34 10.83 -0.05
C ARG A 82 5.68 10.62 1.41
N ALA A 83 6.30 9.48 1.71
CA ALA A 83 6.61 9.08 3.08
C ALA A 83 7.52 10.06 3.83
N ASP A 84 8.44 10.70 3.11
CA ASP A 84 9.36 11.73 3.61
C ASP A 84 8.65 13.04 3.98
N GLU A 85 7.55 13.36 3.30
CA GLU A 85 6.73 14.54 3.59
C GLU A 85 5.88 14.32 4.87
N THR A 86 5.42 13.09 5.11
CA THR A 86 4.65 12.73 6.31
C THR A 86 5.50 12.71 7.59
N ALA A 87 6.81 12.44 7.48
CA ALA A 87 7.71 12.31 8.64
C ALA A 87 8.07 13.64 9.33
N VAL A 88 7.68 14.79 8.75
CA VAL A 88 8.02 16.14 9.23
C VAL A 88 6.87 16.80 10.01
N SER A 89 5.74 16.10 10.21
CA SER A 89 4.53 16.68 10.80
C SER A 89 4.18 16.19 12.20
#